data_AF-A0A6P8YKR5-F1
#
_entry.id   AF-A0A6P8YKR5-F1
#
_cell.length_a   1.000
_cell.length_b   1.000
_cell.length_c   1.000
_cell.angle_alpha   90.00
_cell.angle_beta   90.00
_cell.angle_gamma   90.00
#
_symmetry.space_group_name_H-M   'P 1'
#
loop_
_entity.id
_entity.type
_entity.pdbx_description
1 polymer ?
#
loop_
_entity_poly.entity_id
_entity_poly.type
_entity_poly.pdbx_seq_one_letter_code
_entity_poly.pdbx_strand_id
1 'polypeptide(L)'
;MAKTSGTVDAVKEYLTDLVVPHHRCNVNIIPDHITMLHGTKSKKQLSRKRRAHKSNTLTRKQYAELGLNTLPRKQLRYEQMLPLHKLWRGYIREHLELEEGDEVPQLHEKRYDEFSKQLVKMDFHGAKLRVLQSKCQTLVGLNGICVMDTKNVLKLLGEDHVVRTVPKSECVFGLNVGNMEFTIFGQHLTMRPAERSVKKIKNYVEPFM
;
A
#
# COMPACT_ATOMS: atom_id res chain seq x y z
N MET A 1 33.88 -3.60 -11.23
CA MET A 1 33.37 -3.53 -12.62
C MET A 1 33.97 -4.68 -13.41
N ALA A 2 33.15 -5.32 -14.25
CA ALA A 2 33.46 -6.30 -15.32
C ALA A 2 34.10 -7.67 -14.94
N LYS A 3 33.29 -8.68 -14.63
CA LYS A 3 33.69 -10.12 -14.66
C LYS A 3 32.58 -11.08 -15.18
N THR A 4 31.69 -10.62 -16.06
CA THR A 4 30.55 -11.42 -16.55
C THR A 4 30.52 -11.65 -18.07
N SER A 5 31.47 -11.09 -18.84
CA SER A 5 31.51 -11.30 -20.29
C SER A 5 32.09 -12.66 -20.69
N GLY A 6 33.12 -13.15 -19.97
CA GLY A 6 33.83 -14.39 -20.37
C GLY A 6 33.00 -15.67 -20.28
N THR A 7 32.01 -15.74 -19.40
CA THR A 7 31.18 -16.95 -19.22
C THR A 7 30.16 -17.13 -20.34
N VAL A 8 29.66 -16.03 -20.91
CA VAL A 8 28.68 -16.07 -22.00
C VAL A 8 29.36 -16.48 -23.30
N ASP A 9 30.57 -15.98 -23.54
CA ASP A 9 31.34 -16.29 -24.75
C ASP A 9 31.83 -17.75 -24.75
N ALA A 10 32.27 -18.27 -23.60
CA ALA A 10 32.67 -19.68 -23.47
C ALA A 10 31.51 -20.67 -23.68
N VAL A 11 30.31 -20.34 -23.17
CA VAL A 11 29.11 -21.16 -23.39
C VAL A 11 28.67 -21.11 -24.85
N LYS A 12 28.80 -19.95 -25.48
CA LYS A 12 28.47 -19.76 -26.90
C LYS A 12 29.42 -20.56 -27.79
N GLU A 13 30.71 -20.56 -27.50
CA GLU A 13 31.73 -21.34 -28.21
C GLU A 13 31.47 -22.86 -28.07
N TYR A 14 31.25 -23.35 -26.84
CA TYR A 14 30.91 -24.74 -26.57
C TYR A 14 29.66 -25.24 -27.32
N LEU A 15 28.59 -24.42 -27.36
CA LEU A 15 27.36 -24.76 -28.09
C LEU A 15 27.54 -24.71 -29.62
N THR A 16 28.50 -23.93 -30.10
CA THR A 16 28.80 -23.77 -31.53
C THR A 16 29.61 -24.95 -32.06
N ASP A 17 30.51 -25.51 -31.23
CA ASP A 17 31.37 -26.66 -31.56
C ASP A 17 30.65 -28.01 -31.51
N LEU A 18 29.56 -28.12 -30.73
CA LEU A 18 28.76 -29.34 -30.65
C LEU A 18 28.01 -29.69 -31.95
N VAL A 19 27.88 -28.76 -32.90
CA VAL A 19 27.20 -29.01 -34.17
C VAL A 19 27.96 -28.38 -35.33
N VAL A 20 28.55 -29.25 -36.15
CA VAL A 20 29.33 -28.86 -37.33
C VAL A 20 28.49 -27.97 -38.27
N PRO A 21 29.01 -26.80 -38.73
CA PRO A 21 28.20 -25.75 -39.38
C PRO A 21 27.35 -26.20 -40.57
N HIS A 22 27.84 -27.15 -41.37
CA HIS A 22 27.13 -27.68 -42.54
C HIS A 22 25.97 -28.63 -42.21
N HIS A 23 25.87 -29.12 -40.96
CA HIS A 23 24.75 -29.94 -40.52
C HIS A 23 23.62 -29.14 -39.87
N ARG A 24 23.79 -27.82 -39.67
CA ARG A 24 22.78 -26.95 -39.02
C ARG A 24 21.46 -26.87 -39.77
N CYS A 25 21.50 -26.96 -41.11
CA CYS A 25 20.30 -26.97 -41.96
C CYS A 25 19.50 -28.29 -41.89
N ASN A 26 20.12 -29.38 -41.42
CA ASN A 26 19.48 -30.70 -41.29
C ASN A 26 19.03 -31.02 -39.86
N VAL A 27 19.20 -30.11 -38.91
CA VAL A 27 18.67 -30.28 -37.56
C VAL A 27 17.17 -30.00 -37.60
N ASN A 28 16.38 -31.06 -37.44
CA ASN A 28 14.93 -30.97 -37.31
C ASN A 28 14.59 -30.38 -35.93
N ILE A 29 14.70 -29.05 -35.81
CA ILE A 29 14.37 -28.33 -34.58
C ILE A 29 12.87 -28.45 -34.38
N ILE A 30 12.48 -29.12 -33.29
CA ILE A 30 11.07 -29.23 -32.90
C ILE A 30 10.54 -27.81 -32.68
N PRO A 31 9.60 -27.32 -33.50
CA PRO A 31 9.18 -25.92 -33.49
C PRO A 31 8.43 -25.51 -32.21
N ASP A 32 8.06 -26.48 -31.38
CA ASP A 32 7.41 -26.28 -30.08
C ASP A 32 8.41 -26.15 -28.91
N HIS A 33 9.72 -26.25 -29.14
CA HIS A 33 10.74 -26.10 -28.08
C HIS A 33 10.91 -24.63 -27.64
N ILE A 34 10.75 -24.38 -26.34
CA ILE A 34 10.53 -23.06 -25.71
C ILE A 34 11.74 -22.10 -25.77
N THR A 35 12.92 -22.56 -26.20
CA THR A 35 14.20 -21.84 -26.05
C THR A 35 14.61 -20.98 -27.25
N MET A 36 13.73 -20.72 -28.20
CA MET A 36 14.05 -19.80 -29.29
C MET A 36 13.95 -18.33 -28.81
N LEU A 37 15.10 -17.67 -28.61
CA LEU A 37 15.20 -16.23 -28.31
C LEU A 37 14.51 -15.33 -29.37
N HIS A 38 14.24 -15.86 -30.57
CA HIS A 38 13.55 -15.17 -31.67
C HIS A 38 12.27 -15.91 -32.12
N GLY A 39 11.70 -16.77 -31.28
CA GLY A 39 10.50 -17.54 -31.62
C GLY A 39 9.25 -16.67 -31.57
N THR A 40 8.65 -16.40 -32.73
CA THR A 40 7.26 -15.91 -32.80
C THR A 40 6.36 -16.90 -32.06
N LYS A 41 5.57 -16.41 -31.09
CA LYS A 41 4.68 -17.24 -30.26
C LYS A 41 3.86 -18.19 -31.14
N SER A 42 3.91 -19.50 -30.84
CA SER A 42 3.15 -20.54 -31.55
C SER A 42 1.65 -20.21 -31.59
N LYS A 43 0.95 -20.48 -32.71
CA LYS A 43 -0.49 -20.20 -32.89
C LYS A 43 -1.36 -20.78 -31.76
N LYS A 44 -0.94 -21.87 -31.12
CA LYS A 44 -1.61 -22.45 -29.93
C LYS A 44 -1.59 -21.53 -28.70
N GLN A 45 -0.57 -20.67 -28.54
CA GLN A 45 -0.54 -19.66 -27.48
C GLN A 45 -1.47 -18.48 -27.77
N LEU A 46 -1.67 -18.12 -29.04
CA LEU A 46 -2.60 -17.08 -29.47
C LEU A 46 -4.07 -17.56 -29.46
N SER A 47 -4.30 -18.87 -29.64
CA SER A 47 -5.65 -19.45 -29.70
C SER A 47 -6.30 -19.71 -28.34
N ARG A 48 -5.54 -19.64 -27.24
CA ARG A 48 -6.13 -19.51 -25.89
C ARG A 48 -6.74 -18.11 -25.76
N LYS A 49 -7.87 -17.89 -26.44
CA LYS A 49 -8.87 -16.90 -26.05
C LYS A 49 -9.21 -17.24 -24.60
N ARG A 50 -8.57 -16.56 -23.65
CA ARG A 50 -9.02 -16.55 -22.26
C ARG A 50 -10.50 -16.21 -22.35
N ARG A 51 -11.37 -17.16 -21.99
CA ARG A 51 -12.81 -16.88 -21.90
C ARG A 51 -12.91 -15.64 -21.04
N ALA A 52 -13.38 -14.54 -21.62
CA ALA A 52 -13.61 -13.33 -20.86
C ALA A 52 -14.74 -13.67 -19.89
N HIS A 53 -14.37 -14.05 -18.67
CA HIS A 53 -15.32 -14.00 -17.58
C HIS A 53 -15.78 -12.55 -17.55
N LYS A 54 -17.04 -12.32 -17.90
CA LYS A 54 -17.72 -11.04 -17.66
C LYS A 54 -17.80 -10.90 -16.14
N SER A 55 -16.71 -10.44 -15.52
CA SER A 55 -16.80 -9.96 -14.15
C SER A 55 -17.68 -8.73 -14.20
N ASN A 56 -18.66 -8.65 -13.31
CA ASN A 56 -19.51 -7.46 -13.17
C ASN A 56 -18.75 -6.27 -12.55
N THR A 57 -17.43 -6.28 -12.66
CA THR A 57 -16.49 -5.35 -12.05
C THR A 57 -15.77 -4.58 -13.13
N LEU A 58 -15.53 -3.30 -12.86
CA LEU A 58 -14.82 -2.42 -13.75
C LEU A 58 -13.40 -2.94 -14.00
N THR A 59 -12.97 -2.92 -15.26
CA THR A 59 -11.56 -3.13 -15.58
C THR A 59 -10.71 -1.99 -15.02
N ARG A 60 -9.41 -2.23 -14.81
CA ARG A 60 -8.51 -1.20 -14.28
C ARG A 60 -8.41 0.04 -15.18
N LYS A 61 -8.58 -0.14 -16.50
CA LYS A 61 -8.62 0.97 -17.47
C LYS A 61 -9.87 1.83 -17.27
N GLN A 62 -11.05 1.20 -17.22
CA GLN A 62 -12.32 1.89 -16.94
C GLN A 62 -12.30 2.58 -15.56
N TYR A 63 -11.73 1.95 -14.54
CA TYR A 63 -11.58 2.53 -13.21
C TYR A 63 -10.74 3.82 -13.22
N ALA A 64 -9.66 3.83 -14.01
CA ALA A 64 -8.80 4.99 -14.19
C ALA A 64 -9.45 6.10 -15.02
N GLU A 65 -10.17 5.74 -16.10
CA GLU A 65 -10.94 6.68 -16.92
C GLU A 65 -12.02 7.40 -16.11
N LEU A 66 -12.67 6.69 -15.17
CA LEU A 66 -13.64 7.27 -14.24
C LEU A 66 -13.00 8.11 -13.11
N GLY A 67 -11.67 8.13 -13.00
CA GLY A 67 -10.97 8.90 -11.97
C GLY A 67 -11.23 8.42 -10.53
N LEU A 68 -11.73 7.19 -10.36
CA LEU A 68 -12.04 6.65 -9.03
C LEU A 68 -10.76 6.61 -8.17
N ASN A 69 -10.85 7.07 -6.91
CA ASN A 69 -9.72 7.28 -5.98
C ASN A 69 -8.66 8.31 -6.40
N THR A 70 -8.92 9.10 -7.45
CA THR A 70 -8.06 10.22 -7.85
C THR A 70 -8.56 11.49 -7.17
N LEU A 71 -7.75 12.04 -6.25
CA LEU A 71 -8.08 13.31 -5.59
C LEU A 71 -7.59 14.49 -6.44
N PRO A 72 -8.38 15.57 -6.59
CA PRO A 72 -7.93 16.77 -7.29
C PRO A 72 -6.88 17.50 -6.46
N ARG A 73 -5.61 17.40 -6.87
CA ARG A 73 -4.47 17.93 -6.10
C ARG A 73 -4.45 19.46 -5.92
N LYS A 74 -5.03 20.21 -6.86
CA LYS A 74 -4.97 21.68 -6.91
C LYS A 74 -6.24 22.39 -6.43
N GLN A 75 -7.34 21.66 -6.28
CA GLN A 75 -8.65 22.27 -5.99
C GLN A 75 -9.04 22.15 -4.52
N LEU A 76 -8.42 21.24 -3.79
CA LEU A 76 -8.82 20.92 -2.42
C LEU A 76 -8.17 21.90 -1.43
N ARG A 77 -8.99 22.76 -0.82
CA ARG A 77 -8.53 23.68 0.22
C ARG A 77 -8.71 23.07 1.60
N TYR A 78 -7.86 23.47 2.55
CA TYR A 78 -7.86 22.91 3.90
C TYR A 78 -9.17 23.21 4.65
N GLU A 79 -9.71 24.41 4.45
CA GLU A 79 -10.94 24.89 5.09
C GLU A 79 -12.14 24.03 4.72
N GLN A 80 -12.17 23.51 3.48
CA GLN A 80 -13.25 22.66 2.99
C GLN A 80 -13.29 21.30 3.71
N MET A 81 -12.17 20.88 4.30
CA MET A 81 -12.07 19.61 5.04
C MET A 81 -12.30 19.78 6.55
N LEU A 82 -12.40 21.01 7.06
CA LEU A 82 -12.70 21.26 8.48
C LEU A 82 -14.05 20.67 8.94
N PRO A 83 -15.15 20.76 8.16
CA PRO A 83 -16.40 20.10 8.54
C PRO A 83 -16.26 18.58 8.68
N LEU A 84 -15.46 17.95 7.81
CA LEU A 84 -15.18 16.51 7.91
C LEU A 84 -14.42 16.20 9.21
N HIS A 85 -13.44 17.02 9.57
CA HIS A 85 -12.74 16.87 10.84
C HIS A 85 -13.67 17.06 12.04
N LYS A 86 -14.60 18.02 12.00
CA LYS A 86 -15.61 18.21 13.06
C LYS A 86 -16.49 16.97 13.22
N LEU A 87 -16.93 16.37 12.12
CA LEU A 87 -17.70 15.12 12.16
C LEU A 87 -16.87 13.99 12.77
N TRP A 88 -15.63 13.84 12.32
CA TRP A 88 -14.71 12.82 12.83
C TRP A 88 -14.45 12.97 14.33
N ARG A 89 -14.34 14.21 14.85
CA ARG A 89 -14.21 14.47 16.30
C ARG A 89 -15.42 13.99 17.10
N GLY A 90 -16.63 14.13 16.56
CA GLY A 90 -17.84 13.59 17.19
C GLY A 90 -17.81 12.07 17.20
N TYR A 91 -17.53 11.48 16.03
CA TYR A 91 -17.42 10.02 15.86
C TYR A 91 -16.41 9.40 16.84
N ILE A 92 -15.19 9.96 16.97
CA ILE A 92 -14.19 9.34 17.85
C ILE A 92 -14.55 9.45 19.32
N ARG A 93 -15.19 10.55 19.73
CA ARG A 93 -15.64 10.72 21.11
C ARG A 93 -16.72 9.71 21.48
N GLU A 94 -17.71 9.53 20.60
CA GLU A 94 -18.80 8.57 20.80
C GLU A 94 -18.27 7.13 20.79
N HIS A 95 -17.39 6.79 19.85
CA HIS A 95 -16.90 5.42 19.69
C HIS A 95 -15.92 4.96 20.77
N LEU A 96 -15.20 5.90 21.39
CA LEU A 96 -14.31 5.63 22.52
C LEU A 96 -14.98 5.90 23.88
N GLU A 97 -16.27 6.26 23.88
CA GLU A 97 -17.05 6.58 25.07
C GLU A 97 -16.34 7.60 25.98
N LEU A 98 -15.75 8.64 25.36
CA LEU A 98 -14.96 9.65 26.07
C LEU A 98 -15.87 10.77 26.59
N GLU A 99 -15.93 10.96 27.90
CA GLU A 99 -16.59 12.10 28.54
C GLU A 99 -15.62 13.28 28.76
N GLU A 100 -16.17 14.47 29.02
CA GLU A 100 -15.35 15.66 29.31
C GLU A 100 -14.65 15.50 30.66
N GLY A 101 -13.35 15.19 30.62
CA GLY A 101 -12.51 14.98 31.81
C GLY A 101 -11.98 13.56 31.98
N ASP A 102 -12.32 12.64 31.07
CA ASP A 102 -11.79 11.28 31.12
C ASP A 102 -10.27 11.23 30.88
N GLU A 103 -9.60 10.46 31.73
CA GLU A 103 -8.19 10.11 31.57
C GLU A 103 -8.05 8.87 30.67
N VAL A 104 -7.02 8.84 29.84
CA VAL A 104 -6.69 7.65 29.02
C VAL A 104 -6.38 6.48 29.97
N PRO A 105 -6.86 5.24 29.70
CA PRO A 105 -6.44 4.07 30.46
C PRO A 105 -4.92 3.95 30.52
N GLN A 106 -4.36 3.65 31.69
CA GLN A 106 -2.91 3.50 31.81
C GLN A 106 -2.42 2.19 31.16
N LEU A 107 -1.16 2.16 30.71
CA LEU A 107 -0.55 1.03 29.98
C LEU A 107 -0.72 -0.33 30.69
N HIS A 108 -0.75 -0.34 32.03
CA HIS A 108 -0.84 -1.55 32.83
C HIS A 108 -2.28 -2.05 33.06
N GLU A 109 -3.27 -1.30 32.61
CA GLU A 109 -4.67 -1.70 32.72
C GLU A 109 -5.09 -2.61 31.57
N LYS A 110 -5.91 -3.62 31.87
CA LYS A 110 -6.49 -4.49 30.82
C LYS A 110 -7.31 -3.70 29.79
N ARG A 111 -7.93 -2.59 30.22
CA ARG A 111 -8.69 -1.67 29.38
C ARG A 111 -7.83 -1.03 28.28
N TYR A 112 -6.53 -0.84 28.51
CA TYR A 112 -5.63 -0.23 27.53
C TYR A 112 -5.50 -1.05 26.25
N ASP A 113 -5.41 -2.38 26.35
CA ASP A 113 -5.28 -3.26 25.18
C ASP A 113 -6.57 -3.27 24.35
N GLU A 114 -7.73 -3.27 24.99
CA GLU A 114 -9.03 -3.17 24.33
C GLU A 114 -9.20 -1.82 23.64
N PHE A 115 -8.89 -0.73 24.35
CA PHE A 115 -8.93 0.64 23.85
C PHE A 115 -7.99 0.83 22.65
N SER A 116 -6.75 0.34 22.74
CA SER A 116 -5.77 0.39 21.66
C SER A 116 -6.24 -0.37 20.43
N LYS A 117 -6.85 -1.54 20.60
CA LYS A 117 -7.43 -2.32 19.50
C LYS A 117 -8.62 -1.60 18.85
N GLN A 118 -9.47 -0.96 19.64
CA GLN A 118 -10.57 -0.16 19.12
C GLN A 118 -10.01 0.98 18.28
N LEU A 119 -9.07 1.77 18.82
CA LEU A 119 -8.45 2.91 18.13
C LEU A 119 -7.88 2.54 16.76
N VAL A 120 -7.15 1.42 16.66
CA VAL A 120 -6.59 0.96 15.38
C VAL A 120 -7.69 0.55 14.39
N LYS A 121 -8.83 0.04 14.86
CA LYS A 121 -9.96 -0.38 14.01
C LYS A 121 -10.84 0.77 13.51
N MET A 122 -10.74 1.94 14.12
CA MET A 122 -11.54 3.11 13.77
C MET A 122 -11.25 3.60 12.36
N ASP A 123 -12.13 4.45 11.84
CA ASP A 123 -11.86 5.18 10.62
C ASP A 123 -11.01 6.43 10.88
N PHE A 124 -10.11 6.76 9.94
CA PHE A 124 -9.23 7.93 10.00
C PHE A 124 -9.55 8.97 8.92
N HIS A 125 -10.58 8.79 8.09
CA HIS A 125 -11.05 9.86 7.20
C HIS A 125 -11.53 11.06 8.03
N GLY A 126 -10.91 12.22 7.86
CA GLY A 126 -11.16 13.41 8.67
C GLY A 126 -10.29 13.54 9.92
N ALA A 127 -9.49 12.54 10.26
CA ALA A 127 -8.56 12.61 11.38
C ALA A 127 -7.44 13.61 11.09
N LYS A 128 -7.09 14.45 12.07
CA LYS A 128 -5.87 15.26 12.02
C LYS A 128 -4.70 14.40 12.49
N LEU A 129 -3.78 14.10 11.59
CA LEU A 129 -2.62 13.25 11.86
C LEU A 129 -1.34 14.05 11.67
N ARG A 130 -0.33 13.73 12.50
CA ARG A 130 1.03 14.22 12.38
C ARG A 130 1.98 13.03 12.25
N VAL A 131 2.95 13.09 11.35
CA VAL A 131 4.01 12.09 11.28
C VAL A 131 5.04 12.40 12.36
N LEU A 132 5.09 11.57 13.40
CA LEU A 132 6.04 11.73 14.51
C LEU A 132 7.41 11.16 14.14
N GLN A 133 7.43 9.96 13.56
CA GLN A 133 8.65 9.28 13.14
C GLN A 133 8.42 8.61 11.79
N SER A 134 9.45 8.57 10.97
CA SER A 134 9.46 7.82 9.73
C SER A 134 10.89 7.41 9.39
N LYS A 135 11.04 6.32 8.64
CA LYS A 135 12.33 5.97 8.03
C LYS A 135 12.82 7.05 7.05
N CYS A 136 11.88 7.76 6.41
CA CYS A 136 12.20 8.87 5.52
C CYS A 136 12.04 10.20 6.26
N GLN A 137 13.16 10.89 6.51
CA GLN A 137 13.18 12.11 7.31
C GLN A 137 12.32 13.25 6.71
N THR A 138 12.12 13.28 5.39
CA THR A 138 11.30 14.30 4.72
C THR A 138 9.80 14.18 5.04
N LEU A 139 9.36 13.03 5.55
CA LEU A 139 7.98 12.82 5.96
C LEU A 139 7.74 13.24 7.41
N VAL A 140 8.79 13.33 8.23
CA VAL A 140 8.67 13.67 9.65
C VAL A 140 8.19 15.12 9.80
N GLY A 141 7.24 15.34 10.69
CA GLY A 141 6.63 16.64 10.92
C GLY A 141 5.49 16.99 9.96
N LEU A 142 5.25 16.18 8.91
CA LEU A 142 4.07 16.38 8.07
C LEU A 142 2.80 16.25 8.91
N ASN A 143 1.97 17.30 8.87
CA ASN A 143 0.69 17.36 9.55
C ASN A 143 -0.43 17.62 8.54
N GLY A 144 -1.65 17.17 8.86
CA GLY A 144 -2.80 17.43 8.00
C GLY A 144 -4.02 16.60 8.34
N ILE A 145 -5.13 16.91 7.66
CA ILE A 145 -6.36 16.14 7.73
C ILE A 145 -6.25 14.97 6.74
N CYS A 146 -6.52 13.75 7.20
CA CYS A 146 -6.56 12.59 6.32
C CYS A 146 -7.80 12.65 5.43
N VAL A 147 -7.57 12.84 4.12
CA VAL A 147 -8.62 12.93 3.10
C VAL A 147 -8.98 11.54 2.58
N MET A 148 -8.00 10.65 2.48
CA MET A 148 -8.18 9.33 1.90
C MET A 148 -7.28 8.32 2.60
N ASP A 149 -7.90 7.25 3.09
CA ASP A 149 -7.24 6.09 3.67
C ASP A 149 -7.32 4.92 2.66
N THR A 150 -6.15 4.46 2.20
CA THR A 150 -6.02 3.27 1.34
C THR A 150 -5.18 2.22 2.04
N LYS A 151 -5.10 1.01 1.49
CA LYS A 151 -4.37 -0.12 2.09
C LYS A 151 -3.03 0.28 2.72
N ASN A 152 -2.10 0.83 1.95
CA ASN A 152 -0.72 1.09 2.42
C ASN A 152 -0.41 2.56 2.67
N VAL A 153 -1.33 3.47 2.36
CA VAL A 153 -1.02 4.89 2.22
C VAL A 153 -2.17 5.75 2.75
N LEU A 154 -1.81 6.82 3.45
CA LEU A 154 -2.71 7.90 3.84
C LEU A 154 -2.42 9.13 2.99
N LYS A 155 -3.47 9.80 2.51
CA LYS A 155 -3.33 11.11 1.86
C LYS A 155 -3.74 12.19 2.84
N LEU A 156 -2.77 12.98 3.28
CA LEU A 156 -2.94 14.07 4.23
C LEU A 156 -3.01 15.40 3.49
N LEU A 157 -4.01 16.22 3.80
CA LEU A 157 -4.09 17.60 3.35
C LEU A 157 -3.47 18.50 4.40
N GLY A 158 -2.34 19.13 4.08
CA GLY A 158 -1.69 20.11 4.93
C GLY A 158 -2.42 21.45 4.94
N GLU A 159 -2.07 22.29 5.91
CA GLU A 159 -2.58 23.66 6.00
C GLU A 159 -2.13 24.53 4.81
N ASP A 160 -1.05 24.12 4.13
CA ASP A 160 -0.57 24.68 2.86
C ASP A 160 -1.46 24.31 1.64
N HIS A 161 -2.60 23.66 1.88
CA HIS A 161 -3.52 23.16 0.85
C HIS A 161 -2.92 22.11 -0.09
N VAL A 162 -1.80 21.49 0.30
CA VAL A 162 -1.15 20.44 -0.50
C VAL A 162 -1.52 19.06 0.03
N VAL A 163 -2.00 18.20 -0.87
CA VAL A 163 -2.24 16.78 -0.56
C VAL A 163 -0.93 16.00 -0.67
N ARG A 164 -0.44 15.52 0.47
CA ARG A 164 0.77 14.71 0.60
C ARG A 164 0.40 13.25 0.82
N THR A 165 1.15 12.37 0.18
CA THR A 165 0.88 10.92 0.17
C THR A 165 1.90 10.24 1.09
N VAL A 166 1.46 9.75 2.24
CA VAL A 166 2.32 9.20 3.28
C VAL A 166 2.19 7.68 3.37
N PRO A 167 3.28 6.91 3.20
CA PRO A 167 3.26 5.45 3.37
C PRO A 167 3.09 5.08 4.84
N LYS A 168 2.27 4.07 5.13
CA LYS A 168 1.94 3.68 6.50
C LYS A 168 2.99 2.75 7.14
N SER A 169 3.56 1.83 6.36
CA SER A 169 4.40 0.75 6.89
C SER A 169 5.63 1.23 7.67
N GLU A 170 6.17 2.40 7.31
CA GLU A 170 7.41 2.94 7.87
C GLU A 170 7.20 4.27 8.59
N CYS A 171 5.97 4.55 9.06
CA CYS A 171 5.64 5.78 9.78
C CYS A 171 4.93 5.51 11.10
N VAL A 172 5.20 6.38 12.07
CA VAL A 172 4.48 6.51 13.33
C VAL A 172 3.67 7.79 13.28
N PHE A 173 2.37 7.68 13.52
CA PHE A 173 1.43 8.78 13.44
C PHE A 173 1.01 9.22 14.85
N GLY A 174 1.01 10.52 15.09
CA GLY A 174 0.40 11.15 16.24
C GLY A 174 -1.02 11.62 15.91
N LEU A 175 -1.94 11.41 16.83
CA LEU A 175 -3.34 11.78 16.73
C LEU A 175 -3.75 12.54 18.00
N ASN A 176 -4.33 13.72 17.84
CA ASN A 176 -4.77 14.54 18.97
C ASN A 176 -6.30 14.55 19.04
N VAL A 177 -6.85 14.14 20.17
CA VAL A 177 -8.29 14.14 20.45
C VAL A 177 -8.53 14.85 21.78
N GLY A 178 -8.97 16.11 21.72
CA GLY A 178 -9.13 16.93 22.93
C GLY A 178 -7.79 17.20 23.61
N ASN A 179 -7.67 16.80 24.88
CA ASN A 179 -6.45 16.85 25.70
C ASN A 179 -5.58 15.58 25.58
N MET A 180 -6.01 14.58 24.79
CA MET A 180 -5.32 13.30 24.66
C MET A 180 -4.46 13.28 23.39
N GLU A 181 -3.24 12.75 23.50
CA GLU A 181 -2.36 12.45 22.37
C GLU A 181 -2.15 10.94 22.26
N PHE A 182 -2.51 10.39 21.11
CA PHE A 182 -2.33 8.98 20.80
C PHE A 182 -1.22 8.80 19.78
N THR A 183 -0.43 7.75 19.97
CA THR A 183 0.61 7.33 19.03
C THR A 183 0.18 6.02 18.37
N ILE A 184 0.16 6.00 17.04
CA ILE A 184 -0.30 4.87 16.24
C ILE A 184 0.82 4.44 15.30
N PHE A 185 1.24 3.17 15.42
CA PHE A 185 2.19 2.57 14.48
C PHE A 185 1.50 2.28 13.15
N GLY A 186 1.99 2.88 12.08
CA GLY A 186 1.38 2.76 10.75
C GLY A 186 1.43 1.34 10.18
N GLN A 187 2.30 0.46 10.68
CA GLN A 187 2.29 -0.97 10.34
C GLN A 187 0.92 -1.61 10.57
N HIS A 188 0.24 -1.25 11.66
CA HIS A 188 -1.10 -1.75 11.99
C HIS A 188 -2.20 -1.15 11.10
N LEU A 189 -1.91 -0.05 10.41
CA LEU A 189 -2.84 0.60 9.50
C LEU A 189 -2.69 0.13 8.04
N THR A 190 -1.78 -0.80 7.72
CA THR A 190 -1.50 -1.28 6.34
C THR A 190 -2.63 -2.10 5.68
N MET A 191 -3.83 -2.04 6.24
CA MET A 191 -5.04 -2.65 5.74
C MET A 191 -5.99 -1.60 5.16
N ARG A 192 -6.90 -2.04 4.27
CA ARG A 192 -8.00 -1.17 3.83
C ARG A 192 -8.92 -0.88 5.02
N PRO A 193 -9.45 0.34 5.18
CA PRO A 193 -10.36 0.69 6.28
C PRO A 193 -11.50 -0.31 6.47
N ALA A 194 -12.19 -0.67 5.39
CA ALA A 194 -13.29 -1.64 5.43
C ALA A 194 -12.87 -3.04 5.92
N GLU A 195 -11.64 -3.47 5.63
CA GLU A 195 -11.13 -4.75 6.12
C GLU A 195 -10.63 -4.67 7.56
N ARG A 196 -10.12 -3.49 7.97
CA ARG A 196 -9.53 -3.24 9.28
C ARG A 196 -10.57 -3.34 10.39
N SER A 197 -11.78 -2.85 10.16
CA SER A 197 -12.86 -2.88 11.17
C SER A 197 -13.32 -4.31 11.52
N VAL A 198 -13.21 -5.25 10.56
CA VAL A 198 -13.71 -6.63 10.73
C VAL A 198 -12.60 -7.58 11.18
N LYS A 199 -11.38 -7.43 10.67
CA LYS A 199 -10.31 -8.40 10.98
C LYS A 199 -9.80 -8.24 12.41
N LYS A 200 -9.55 -9.37 13.05
CA LYS A 200 -8.86 -9.44 14.34
C LYS A 200 -7.38 -9.07 14.12
N ILE A 201 -6.92 -8.02 14.80
CA ILE A 201 -5.52 -7.64 14.83
C ILE A 201 -4.77 -8.74 15.58
N LYS A 202 -3.80 -9.36 14.92
CA LYS A 202 -2.88 -10.32 15.54
C LYS A 202 -1.60 -9.58 15.89
N ASN A 203 -1.30 -9.47 17.18
CA ASN A 203 0.01 -9.01 17.63
C ASN A 203 0.98 -10.17 17.42
N TYR A 204 1.69 -10.17 16.29
CA TYR A 204 2.86 -11.03 16.13
C TYR A 204 4.01 -10.33 16.85
N VAL A 205 4.18 -10.62 18.14
CA VAL A 205 5.45 -10.36 18.82
C VAL A 205 6.33 -11.54 18.45
N GLU A 206 7.24 -11.34 17.51
CA GLU A 206 8.32 -12.32 17.34
C GLU A 206 9.17 -12.25 18.61
N PRO A 207 9.35 -13.36 19.35
CA PRO A 207 10.30 -13.36 20.45
C PRO A 207 11.68 -13.08 19.83
N PHE A 208 12.35 -12.03 20.32
CA PHE A 208 13.75 -11.79 19.98
C PHE A 208 14.53 -13.08 20.32
N MET A 209 15.12 -13.69 19.30
CA MET A 209 16.05 -14.81 19.45
C MET A 209 17.46 -14.25 19.61
#